data_AF-A0A8J2SK47-F1
#
_entry.id   AF-A0A8J2SK47-F1
#
_cell.length_a   1.000
_cell.length_b   1.000
_cell.length_c   1.000
_cell.angle_alpha   90.00
_cell.angle_beta   90.00
_cell.angle_gamma   90.00
#
_symmetry.space_group_name_H-M   'P 1'
#
loop_
_entity.id
_entity.type
_entity.pdbx_description
1 polymer ?
#
loop_
_entity_poly.entity_id
_entity_poly.type
_entity_poly.pdbx_seq_one_letter_code
_entity_poly.pdbx_strand_id
1 'polypeptide(L)'
;MNAAASMLRSVLNTSRAALSSGVPKRPPTSYMLFAKAQRAAGAVDASLKVPEQGKQIGAAWRALADKSPYEAESLRLREAYAAEVKAYTETHGTPPPSKKALKQSQPKKKRAPSAYVLFVSDVLKHETAPKQVDRMRAVAAKWGSMSDAEKAPYQRRAAEAKAAM
;
A
#
# COMPACT_ATOMS: atom_id res chain seq x y z
N MET A 1 7.94 29.64 7.19
CA MET A 1 7.11 28.48 6.76
C MET A 1 7.70 27.92 5.47
N ASN A 2 8.17 26.67 5.50
CA ASN A 2 9.19 26.16 4.58
C ASN A 2 8.62 25.79 3.20
N ALA A 3 9.10 26.43 2.13
CA ALA A 3 8.66 26.23 0.74
C ALA A 3 8.74 24.76 0.28
N ALA A 4 9.71 24.00 0.80
CA ALA A 4 9.83 22.56 0.58
C ALA A 4 8.58 21.79 1.04
N ALA A 5 8.02 22.14 2.21
CA ALA A 5 6.80 21.49 2.71
C ALA A 5 5.55 21.89 1.93
N SER A 6 5.58 23.03 1.21
CA SER A 6 4.50 23.48 0.32
C SER A 6 4.50 22.70 -0.99
N MET A 7 5.66 22.57 -1.65
CA MET A 7 5.83 21.76 -2.87
C MET A 7 5.47 20.29 -2.61
N LEU A 8 5.90 19.74 -1.47
CA LEU A 8 5.60 18.36 -1.09
C LEU A 8 4.11 18.09 -0.91
N ARG A 9 3.33 19.06 -0.41
CA ARG A 9 1.86 18.91 -0.28
C ARG A 9 1.15 18.95 -1.62
N SER A 10 1.62 19.77 -2.56
CA SER A 10 1.09 19.84 -3.94
C SER A 10 1.24 18.50 -4.68
N VAL A 11 2.39 17.82 -4.51
CA VAL A 11 2.68 16.48 -5.10
C VAL A 11 1.84 15.33 -4.49
N LEU A 12 1.16 15.57 -3.35
CA LEU A 12 0.29 14.56 -2.75
C LEU A 12 -1.14 14.58 -3.33
N ASN A 13 -1.53 15.60 -4.09
CA ASN A 13 -2.86 15.73 -4.71
C ASN A 13 -2.89 15.32 -6.20
N THR A 14 -1.82 14.69 -6.67
CA THR A 14 -1.44 14.62 -8.10
C THR A 14 -2.20 13.57 -8.92
N SER A 15 -3.16 12.82 -8.37
CA SER A 15 -3.92 11.85 -9.19
C SER A 15 -4.74 12.53 -10.29
N ARG A 16 -5.25 13.74 -10.01
CA ARG A 16 -5.98 14.57 -10.98
C ARG A 16 -5.09 15.57 -11.70
N ALA A 17 -4.02 16.05 -11.07
CA ALA A 17 -3.05 16.97 -11.68
C ALA A 17 -2.09 16.28 -12.66
N ALA A 18 -1.75 14.99 -12.46
CA ALA A 18 -0.98 14.20 -13.43
C ALA A 18 -1.71 14.12 -14.79
N LEU A 19 -3.04 14.00 -14.77
CA LEU A 19 -3.88 13.96 -15.97
C LEU A 19 -3.82 15.25 -16.80
N SER A 20 -3.43 16.41 -16.23
CA SER A 20 -3.33 17.68 -16.94
C SER A 20 -1.90 18.16 -17.18
N SER A 21 -0.88 17.35 -16.87
CA SER A 21 0.54 17.80 -16.82
C SER A 21 1.46 17.14 -17.85
N GLY A 22 0.91 16.39 -18.81
CA GLY A 22 1.69 15.71 -19.85
C GLY A 22 2.56 14.55 -19.36
N VAL A 23 2.54 14.22 -18.06
CA VAL A 23 3.31 13.12 -17.48
C VAL A 23 2.83 11.78 -18.06
N PRO A 24 3.71 10.98 -18.68
CA PRO A 24 3.35 9.68 -19.23
C PRO A 24 2.72 8.77 -18.17
N LYS A 25 1.65 8.08 -18.55
CA LYS A 25 0.90 7.20 -17.65
C LYS A 25 1.44 5.78 -17.71
N ARG A 26 1.60 5.15 -16.54
CA ARG A 26 2.03 3.75 -16.46
C ARG A 26 1.05 2.84 -17.23
N PRO A 27 1.57 1.93 -18.06
CA PRO A 27 0.74 1.02 -18.83
C PRO A 27 0.11 -0.06 -17.94
N PRO A 28 -1.00 -0.67 -18.37
CA PRO A 28 -1.60 -1.81 -17.68
C PRO A 28 -0.67 -3.03 -17.66
N THR A 29 -0.77 -3.82 -16.59
CA THR A 29 -0.09 -5.13 -16.51
C THR A 29 -0.83 -6.18 -17.35
N SER A 30 -0.19 -7.32 -17.61
CA SER A 30 -0.82 -8.48 -18.29
C SER A 30 -2.16 -8.88 -17.66
N TYR A 31 -2.22 -9.02 -16.33
CA TYR A 31 -3.47 -9.26 -15.62
C TYR A 31 -4.53 -8.18 -15.84
N MET A 32 -4.14 -6.89 -15.88
CA MET A 32 -5.10 -5.80 -16.10
C MET A 32 -5.63 -5.80 -17.55
N LEU A 33 -4.79 -6.16 -18.51
CA LEU A 33 -5.19 -6.36 -19.91
C LEU A 33 -6.20 -7.52 -20.02
N PHE A 34 -5.91 -8.65 -19.39
CA PHE A 34 -6.84 -9.78 -19.29
C PHE A 34 -8.14 -9.37 -18.61
N ALA A 35 -8.08 -8.71 -17.46
CA ALA A 35 -9.26 -8.23 -16.75
C ALA A 35 -10.11 -7.27 -17.58
N LYS A 36 -9.48 -6.46 -18.45
CA LYS A 36 -10.18 -5.59 -19.40
C LYS A 36 -10.86 -6.43 -20.49
N ALA A 37 -10.17 -7.42 -21.04
CA ALA A 37 -10.71 -8.34 -22.05
C ALA A 37 -11.92 -9.13 -21.51
N GLN A 38 -11.83 -9.69 -20.30
CA GLN A 38 -12.94 -10.44 -19.68
C GLN A 38 -14.19 -9.57 -19.50
N ARG A 39 -14.02 -8.31 -19.08
CA ARG A 39 -15.15 -7.37 -18.95
C ARG A 39 -15.74 -7.01 -20.32
N ALA A 40 -14.89 -6.75 -21.31
CA ALA A 40 -15.33 -6.41 -22.67
C ALA A 40 -16.06 -7.57 -23.36
N ALA A 41 -15.64 -8.81 -23.08
CA ALA A 41 -16.26 -10.02 -23.60
C ALA A 41 -17.58 -10.41 -22.89
N GLY A 42 -18.00 -9.66 -21.86
CA GLY A 42 -19.17 -10.03 -21.06
C GLY A 42 -19.00 -11.30 -20.23
N ALA A 43 -17.75 -11.79 -20.08
CA ALA A 43 -17.43 -12.98 -19.28
C ALA A 43 -17.52 -12.76 -17.76
N VAL A 44 -17.92 -11.56 -17.37
CA VAL A 44 -18.10 -11.11 -15.99
C VAL A 44 -19.39 -10.33 -15.95
N ASP A 45 -20.27 -10.65 -15.01
CA ASP A 45 -21.54 -9.96 -14.87
C ASP A 45 -21.31 -8.50 -14.45
N ALA A 46 -21.69 -7.58 -15.33
CA ALA A 46 -21.52 -6.14 -15.14
C ALA A 46 -22.41 -5.58 -14.00
N SER A 47 -23.47 -6.29 -13.60
CA SER A 47 -24.34 -5.91 -12.48
C SER A 47 -23.69 -6.16 -11.11
N LEU A 48 -22.69 -7.06 -11.05
CA LEU A 48 -21.99 -7.37 -9.82
C LEU A 48 -21.14 -6.21 -9.33
N LYS A 49 -20.97 -6.12 -8.01
CA LYS A 49 -20.02 -5.19 -7.41
C LYS A 49 -18.60 -5.53 -7.86
N VAL A 50 -17.77 -4.50 -8.05
CA VAL A 50 -16.36 -4.64 -8.49
C VAL A 50 -15.55 -5.70 -7.73
N PRO A 51 -15.68 -5.90 -6.41
CA PRO A 51 -14.98 -6.98 -5.71
C PRO A 51 -15.38 -8.39 -6.18
N GLU A 52 -16.66 -8.61 -6.46
CA GLU A 52 -17.16 -9.91 -6.93
C GLU A 52 -16.73 -10.18 -8.38
N GLN A 53 -16.79 -9.17 -9.23
CA GLN A 53 -16.18 -9.21 -10.56
C GLN A 53 -14.68 -9.55 -10.48
N GLY A 54 -13.97 -8.94 -9.53
CA GLY A 54 -12.55 -9.18 -9.30
C GLY A 54 -12.23 -10.61 -8.87
N LYS A 55 -13.09 -11.25 -8.07
CA LYS A 55 -12.95 -12.67 -7.71
C LYS A 55 -13.09 -13.58 -8.94
N GLN A 56 -14.10 -13.35 -9.77
CA GLN A 56 -14.33 -14.13 -10.99
C GLN A 56 -13.15 -13.99 -11.98
N ILE A 57 -12.71 -12.77 -12.25
CA ILE A 57 -11.56 -12.49 -13.11
C ILE A 57 -10.28 -13.11 -12.52
N GLY A 58 -10.09 -13.00 -11.21
CA GLY A 58 -8.93 -13.57 -10.52
C GLY A 58 -8.87 -15.09 -10.65
N ALA A 59 -10.00 -15.77 -10.49
CA ALA A 59 -10.10 -17.21 -10.71
C ALA A 59 -9.79 -17.59 -12.16
N ALA A 60 -10.40 -16.88 -13.13
CA ALA A 60 -10.16 -17.11 -14.56
C ALA A 60 -8.69 -16.91 -14.94
N TRP A 61 -8.02 -15.88 -14.41
CA TRP A 61 -6.59 -15.65 -14.64
C TRP A 61 -5.72 -16.78 -14.08
N ARG A 62 -6.06 -17.34 -12.92
CA ARG A 62 -5.31 -18.46 -12.35
C ARG A 62 -5.49 -19.75 -13.14
N ALA A 63 -6.68 -19.96 -13.71
CA ALA A 63 -7.00 -21.10 -14.57
C ALA A 63 -6.49 -20.95 -16.01
N LEU A 64 -6.13 -19.73 -16.45
CA LEU A 64 -5.65 -19.47 -17.80
C LEU A 64 -4.32 -20.20 -18.05
N ALA A 65 -4.32 -21.10 -19.04
CA ALA A 65 -3.16 -21.90 -19.42
C ALA A 65 -2.07 -21.06 -20.08
N ASP A 66 -2.46 -20.20 -21.04
CA ASP A 66 -1.53 -19.33 -21.75
C ASP A 66 -1.78 -17.85 -21.42
N LYS A 67 -0.77 -17.24 -20.78
CA LYS A 67 -0.75 -15.81 -20.41
C LYS A 67 0.10 -14.98 -21.36
N SER A 68 0.84 -15.62 -22.26
CA SER A 68 1.83 -15.01 -23.15
C SER A 68 1.26 -13.88 -24.00
N PRO A 69 0.02 -13.93 -24.54
CA PRO A 69 -0.53 -12.80 -25.30
C PRO A 69 -0.64 -11.52 -24.47
N TYR A 70 -1.03 -11.64 -23.21
CA TYR A 70 -1.17 -10.50 -22.30
C TYR A 70 0.17 -10.03 -21.76
N GLU A 71 1.14 -10.94 -21.58
CA GLU A 71 2.50 -10.61 -21.18
C GLU A 71 3.26 -9.89 -22.29
N ALA A 72 3.16 -10.38 -23.53
CA ALA A 72 3.75 -9.74 -24.71
C ALA A 72 3.18 -8.34 -24.93
N GLU A 73 1.85 -8.18 -24.87
CA GLU A 73 1.24 -6.86 -25.00
C GLU A 73 1.60 -5.94 -23.83
N SER A 74 1.67 -6.45 -22.61
CA SER A 74 2.12 -5.66 -21.45
C SER A 74 3.57 -5.22 -21.60
N LEU A 75 4.45 -6.08 -22.14
CA LEU A 75 5.84 -5.75 -22.42
C LEU A 75 5.94 -4.65 -23.48
N ARG A 76 5.24 -4.80 -24.61
CA ARG A 76 5.18 -3.80 -25.68
C ARG A 76 4.73 -2.43 -25.16
N LEU A 77 3.69 -2.40 -24.34
CA LEU A 77 3.20 -1.17 -23.71
C LEU A 77 4.20 -0.57 -22.71
N ARG A 78 4.97 -1.42 -22.00
CA ARG A 78 6.05 -0.95 -21.11
C ARG A 78 7.22 -0.35 -21.87
N GLU A 79 7.58 -0.90 -23.00
CA GLU A 79 8.62 -0.35 -23.88
C GLU A 79 8.20 0.99 -24.48
N ALA A 80 6.98 1.08 -24.99
CA ALA A 80 6.40 2.35 -25.47
C ALA A 80 6.39 3.41 -24.35
N TYR A 81 5.93 3.03 -23.15
CA TYR A 81 5.97 3.91 -21.98
C TYR A 81 7.38 4.35 -21.60
N ALA A 82 8.38 3.47 -21.68
CA ALA A 82 9.77 3.82 -21.39
C ALA A 82 10.30 4.87 -22.38
N ALA A 83 9.94 4.75 -23.67
CA ALA A 83 10.26 5.76 -24.68
C ALA A 83 9.55 7.09 -24.42
N GLU A 84 8.26 7.07 -24.08
CA GLU A 84 7.49 8.28 -23.70
C GLU A 84 8.09 8.98 -22.48
N VAL A 85 8.47 8.22 -21.44
CA VAL A 85 9.12 8.77 -20.24
C VAL A 85 10.48 9.37 -20.56
N LYS A 86 11.26 8.77 -21.47
CA LYS A 86 12.53 9.32 -21.92
C LYS A 86 12.32 10.68 -22.60
N ALA A 87 11.41 10.75 -23.58
CA ALA A 87 11.08 12.00 -24.28
C ALA A 87 10.51 13.08 -23.33
N TYR A 88 9.66 12.68 -22.39
CA TYR A 88 9.16 13.59 -21.35
C TYR A 88 10.29 14.11 -20.47
N THR A 89 11.23 13.24 -20.08
CA THR A 89 12.34 13.62 -19.19
C THR A 89 13.29 14.61 -19.85
N GLU A 90 13.52 14.48 -21.16
CA GLU A 90 14.34 15.41 -21.95
C GLU A 90 13.71 16.81 -22.04
N THR A 91 12.38 16.92 -22.03
CA THR A 91 11.65 18.18 -22.26
C THR A 91 11.14 18.84 -20.97
N HIS A 92 10.81 18.04 -19.96
CA HIS A 92 10.14 18.47 -18.73
C HIS A 92 10.88 18.07 -17.45
N GLY A 93 12.02 17.37 -17.57
CA GLY A 93 12.75 16.82 -16.44
C GLY A 93 12.11 15.55 -15.85
N THR A 94 12.70 15.01 -14.78
CA THR A 94 12.26 13.74 -14.21
C THR A 94 10.84 13.82 -13.65
N PRO A 95 9.93 12.89 -14.00
CA PRO A 95 8.60 12.84 -13.42
C PRO A 95 8.63 12.79 -11.89
N PRO A 96 7.72 13.49 -11.20
CA PRO A 96 7.71 13.51 -9.73
C PRO A 96 7.53 12.10 -9.15
N PRO A 97 8.20 11.78 -8.03
CA PRO A 97 8.11 10.47 -7.42
C PRO A 97 6.68 10.17 -6.96
N SER A 98 6.30 8.90 -6.98
CA SER A 98 4.96 8.48 -6.53
C SER A 98 4.66 8.95 -5.10
N LYS A 99 3.40 9.23 -4.80
CA LYS A 99 2.92 9.58 -3.45
C LYS A 99 3.43 8.61 -2.37
N LYS A 100 3.53 7.31 -2.69
CA LYS A 100 4.04 6.27 -1.78
C LYS A 100 5.53 6.43 -1.53
N ALA A 101 6.33 6.63 -2.58
CA ALA A 101 7.77 6.88 -2.47
C ALA A 101 8.04 8.18 -1.68
N LEU A 102 7.25 9.22 -1.94
CA LEU A 102 7.33 10.48 -1.19
C LEU A 102 7.00 10.28 0.29
N LYS A 103 5.95 9.52 0.62
CA LYS A 103 5.60 9.21 2.01
C LYS A 103 6.66 8.35 2.71
N GLN A 104 7.43 7.55 1.97
CA GLN A 104 8.52 6.73 2.50
C GLN A 104 9.80 7.53 2.72
N SER A 105 10.10 8.51 1.88
CA SER A 105 11.27 9.38 2.04
C SER A 105 11.09 10.44 3.13
N GLN A 106 9.86 10.75 3.52
CA GLN A 106 9.60 11.61 4.67
C GLN A 106 10.00 10.89 5.97
N PRO A 107 10.74 11.56 6.88
CA PRO A 107 10.97 11.01 8.21
C PRO A 107 9.63 10.71 8.87
N LYS A 108 9.39 9.43 9.17
CA LYS A 108 8.17 9.01 9.87
C LYS A 108 8.17 9.68 11.23
N LYS A 109 7.19 10.56 11.49
CA LYS A 109 6.92 11.06 12.83
C LYS A 109 6.70 9.84 13.74
N LYS A 110 7.69 9.53 14.58
CA LYS A 110 7.55 8.48 15.60
C LYS A 110 6.46 8.95 16.55
N ARG A 111 5.53 8.06 16.88
CA ARG A 111 4.48 8.31 17.87
C ARG A 111 4.92 7.69 19.18
N ALA A 112 4.49 8.29 20.29
CA ALA A 112 4.60 7.64 21.59
C ALA A 112 3.96 6.23 21.55
N PRO A 113 4.62 5.21 22.13
CA PRO A 113 4.06 3.87 22.22
C PRO A 113 2.79 3.89 23.08
N SER A 114 1.76 3.16 22.65
CA SER A 114 0.56 2.97 23.47
C SER A 114 0.80 1.97 24.60
N ALA A 115 -0.12 1.93 25.57
CA ALA A 115 -0.06 0.99 26.69
C ALA A 115 0.04 -0.46 26.19
N TYR A 116 -0.76 -0.80 25.17
CA TYR A 116 -0.71 -2.12 24.54
C TYR A 116 0.64 -2.39 23.86
N VAL A 117 1.24 -1.43 23.17
CA VAL A 117 2.55 -1.62 22.51
C VAL A 117 3.67 -1.84 23.53
N LEU A 118 3.63 -1.14 24.67
CA LEU A 118 4.58 -1.34 25.76
C LEU A 118 4.41 -2.75 26.37
N PHE A 119 3.17 -3.17 26.60
CA PHE A 119 2.87 -4.52 27.07
C PHE A 119 3.32 -5.60 26.08
N VAL A 120 3.01 -5.44 24.79
CA VAL A 120 3.44 -6.36 23.73
C VAL A 120 4.96 -6.47 23.74
N SER A 121 5.69 -5.35 23.83
CA SER A 121 7.16 -5.36 23.90
C SER A 121 7.69 -6.15 25.09
N ASP A 122 7.05 -6.04 26.26
CA ASP A 122 7.50 -6.73 27.47
C ASP A 122 7.16 -8.23 27.44
N VAL A 123 5.96 -8.61 27.00
CA VAL A 123 5.55 -10.03 26.96
C VAL A 123 6.21 -10.78 25.79
N LEU A 124 6.41 -10.11 24.65
CA LEU A 124 7.03 -10.73 23.49
C LEU A 124 8.51 -11.08 23.73
N LYS A 125 9.17 -10.56 24.77
CA LYS A 125 10.53 -11.01 25.15
C LYS A 125 10.56 -12.43 25.70
N HIS A 126 9.44 -12.92 26.23
CA HIS A 126 9.34 -14.21 26.91
C HIS A 126 8.43 -15.22 26.17
N GLU A 127 7.75 -14.79 25.11
CA GLU A 127 6.87 -15.64 24.31
C GLU A 127 7.67 -16.39 23.24
N THR A 128 7.67 -17.73 23.30
CA THR A 128 8.53 -18.62 22.52
C THR A 128 7.81 -19.36 21.40
N ALA A 129 6.51 -19.11 21.17
CA ALA A 129 5.79 -19.76 20.07
C ALA A 129 6.51 -19.57 18.72
N PRO A 130 6.59 -20.60 17.86
CA PRO A 130 7.48 -20.61 16.69
C PRO A 130 7.05 -19.62 15.60
N LYS A 131 5.76 -19.29 15.53
CA LYS A 131 5.23 -18.34 14.54
C LYS A 131 4.86 -17.04 15.21
N GLN A 132 5.35 -15.92 14.66
CA GLN A 132 5.02 -14.57 15.13
C GLN A 132 3.51 -14.32 15.26
N VAL A 133 2.70 -14.91 14.37
CA VAL A 133 1.24 -14.79 14.42
C VAL A 133 0.66 -15.43 15.68
N ASP A 134 1.18 -16.59 16.08
CA ASP A 134 0.73 -17.30 17.27
C ASP A 134 1.19 -16.58 18.54
N ARG A 135 2.42 -16.07 18.55
CA ARG A 135 2.93 -15.19 19.62
C ARG A 135 2.03 -13.98 19.83
N MET A 136 1.66 -13.28 18.74
CA MET A 136 0.78 -12.12 18.81
C MET A 136 -0.65 -12.46 19.22
N ARG A 137 -1.16 -13.63 18.85
CA ARG A 137 -2.46 -14.11 19.30
C ARG A 137 -2.45 -14.37 20.82
N ALA A 138 -1.42 -15.02 21.34
CA ALA A 138 -1.26 -15.27 22.78
C ALA A 138 -1.15 -13.96 23.59
N VAL A 139 -0.32 -13.01 23.13
CA VAL A 139 -0.18 -11.69 23.76
C VAL A 139 -1.50 -10.91 23.73
N ALA A 140 -2.24 -10.94 22.62
CA ALA A 140 -3.53 -10.27 22.52
C ALA A 140 -4.57 -10.88 23.48
N ALA A 141 -4.63 -12.21 23.58
CA ALA A 141 -5.49 -12.90 24.54
C ALA A 141 -5.16 -12.51 25.98
N LYS A 142 -3.86 -12.48 26.33
CA LYS A 142 -3.38 -12.06 27.65
C LYS A 142 -3.77 -10.62 27.99
N TRP A 143 -3.61 -9.68 27.05
CA TRP A 143 -4.07 -8.30 27.26
C TRP A 143 -5.60 -8.22 27.43
N GLY A 144 -6.35 -9.03 26.68
CA GLY A 144 -7.80 -9.12 26.80
C GLY A 144 -8.27 -9.60 28.17
N SER A 145 -7.56 -10.56 28.78
CA SER A 145 -7.88 -11.12 30.10
C SER A 145 -7.42 -10.26 31.28
N MET A 146 -6.55 -9.26 31.08
CA MET A 146 -6.06 -8.40 32.16
C MET A 146 -7.14 -7.40 32.62
N SER A 147 -7.23 -7.21 33.93
CA SER A 147 -8.01 -6.14 34.57
C SER A 147 -7.41 -4.75 34.30
N ASP A 148 -8.20 -3.71 34.55
CA ASP A 148 -7.74 -2.33 34.43
C ASP A 148 -6.60 -2.01 35.41
N ALA A 149 -6.60 -2.63 36.59
CA ALA A 149 -5.52 -2.50 37.57
C ALA A 149 -4.19 -3.07 37.04
N GLU A 150 -4.24 -4.22 36.35
CA GLU A 150 -3.05 -4.83 35.74
C GLU A 150 -2.58 -4.07 34.49
N LYS A 151 -3.49 -3.38 33.80
CA LYS A 151 -3.18 -2.50 32.66
C LYS A 151 -2.67 -1.12 33.09
N ALA A 152 -2.99 -0.67 34.30
CA ALA A 152 -2.62 0.64 34.83
C ALA A 152 -1.12 1.00 34.71
N PRO A 153 -0.15 0.14 35.05
CA PRO A 153 1.27 0.47 34.88
C PRO A 153 1.64 0.76 33.41
N TYR A 154 1.04 0.04 32.46
CA TYR A 154 1.27 0.27 31.03
C TYR A 154 0.58 1.54 30.53
N GLN A 155 -0.61 1.86 31.06
CA GLN A 155 -1.32 3.10 30.76
C GLN A 155 -0.54 4.33 31.23
N ARG A 156 0.04 4.28 32.45
CA ARG A 156 0.90 5.35 32.98
C ARG A 156 2.15 5.55 32.14
N ARG A 157 2.91 4.48 31.85
CA ARG A 157 4.10 4.54 30.99
C ARG A 157 3.79 5.07 29.58
N ALA A 158 2.61 4.75 29.03
CA ALA A 158 2.18 5.28 27.74
C ALA A 158 1.81 6.77 27.81
N ALA A 159 1.19 7.22 28.90
CA ALA A 159 0.89 8.64 29.13
C ALA A 159 2.18 9.45 29.30
N GLU A 160 3.15 8.94 30.06
CA GLU A 160 4.49 9.54 30.22
C GLU A 160 5.24 9.60 28.88
N ALA A 161 5.28 8.49 28.14
CA ALA A 161 5.92 8.45 26.83
C ALA A 161 5.24 9.38 25.81
N LYS A 162 3.94 9.65 25.96
CA LYS A 162 3.20 10.64 25.16
C LYS A 162 3.51 12.08 25.58
N ALA A 163 3.72 12.33 26.88
CA ALA A 163 4.07 13.65 27.38
C ALA A 163 5.53 14.04 27.05
N ALA A 164 6.41 13.05 26.87
CA ALA A 164 7.83 13.25 26.53
C ALA A 164 8.14 13.39 25.02
N MET A 165 7.12 13.39 24.15
CA MET A 165 7.22 13.48 22.68
C MET A 165 6.75 14.83 22.16
#